data_AF-A0A7J8SXS9-F1
#
_entry.id   AF-A0A7J8SXS9-F1
#
_cell.length_a   1.000
_cell.length_b   1.000
_cell.length_c   1.000
_cell.angle_alpha   90.00
_cell.angle_beta   90.00
_cell.angle_gamma   90.00
#
_symmetry.space_group_name_H-M   'P 1'
#
loop_
_entity.id
_entity.type
_entity.pdbx_description
1 polymer ?
#
loop_
_entity_poly.entity_id
_entity_poly.type
_entity_poly.pdbx_seq_one_letter_code
_entity_poly.pdbx_strand_id
1 'polypeptide(L)'
;MGESRSIGFFFLLLIFSTCFGDQTLDKITELPGQPKNVGFNQYSGYVTVNQQAGRALFYWLIESPVSRKPESRPLVLWLNGGPGCSSIAYGAAEEIGPFRIRPDGKTLYLNRYAWNNLANVLFLESPAGVGFSYTNTTSDLYTTGDKRTGHYVPQLSQLVYERNKGVQNPVINFKGFLVGNAIIDDYHDFIGTFEYWWTHVLISNSSYRSLRVACDLGSSTHPSLQCMNALRAAQIEQGNINPYSIFHSTLQR
;
A
#
# COMPACT_ATOMS: atom_id res chain seq x y z
N MET A 1 -9.83 -41.16 19.06
CA MET A 1 -10.19 -39.73 18.99
C MET A 1 -8.95 -38.95 19.37
N GLY A 2 -8.15 -38.58 18.36
CA GLY A 2 -6.82 -38.00 18.53
C GLY A 2 -6.83 -36.49 18.30
N GLU A 3 -6.00 -35.81 19.07
CA GLU A 3 -5.83 -34.37 19.17
C GLU A 3 -5.43 -33.70 17.85
N SER A 4 -6.05 -32.55 17.53
CA SER A 4 -5.54 -31.62 16.53
C SER A 4 -6.03 -30.19 16.84
N ARG A 5 -5.59 -29.64 17.98
CA ARG A 5 -5.90 -28.25 18.40
C ARG A 5 -4.72 -27.43 18.91
N SER A 6 -3.47 -27.86 18.70
CA SER A 6 -2.29 -27.18 19.30
C SER A 6 -1.32 -26.51 18.32
N ILE A 7 -1.55 -26.55 17.00
CA ILE A 7 -0.57 -26.02 16.03
C ILE A 7 -0.68 -24.49 15.88
N GLY A 8 -1.89 -23.92 15.99
CA GLY A 8 -2.11 -22.47 15.84
C GLY A 8 -1.70 -21.61 17.04
N PHE A 9 -1.60 -22.21 18.23
CA PHE A 9 -1.24 -21.51 19.47
C PHE A 9 0.29 -21.29 19.59
N PHE A 10 1.10 -22.23 19.09
CA PHE A 10 2.56 -22.16 19.15
C PHE A 10 3.18 -21.19 18.12
N PHE A 11 2.57 -21.02 16.95
CA PHE A 11 3.13 -20.20 15.87
C PHE A 11 3.12 -18.68 16.14
N LEU A 12 2.30 -18.19 17.07
CA LEU A 12 2.23 -16.77 17.43
C LEU A 12 2.86 -16.43 18.79
N LEU A 13 2.99 -17.40 19.69
CA LEU A 13 3.86 -17.28 20.85
C LEU A 13 5.34 -17.18 20.44
N LEU A 14 5.73 -17.81 19.33
CA LEU A 14 7.05 -17.65 18.72
C LEU A 14 7.27 -16.29 18.03
N ILE A 15 6.21 -15.54 17.71
CA ILE A 15 6.34 -14.17 17.18
C ILE A 15 6.59 -13.16 18.32
N PHE A 16 6.17 -13.45 19.55
CA PHE A 16 6.22 -12.46 20.63
C PHE A 16 7.09 -12.82 21.84
N SER A 17 7.54 -14.07 22.01
CA SER A 17 8.54 -14.37 23.05
C SER A 17 9.98 -14.01 22.64
N THR A 18 10.22 -13.69 21.37
CA THR A 18 11.50 -13.17 20.81
C THR A 18 11.45 -11.67 20.48
N CYS A 19 10.28 -11.03 20.60
CA CYS A 19 9.97 -9.74 19.99
C CYS A 19 10.76 -8.53 20.55
N PHE A 20 11.25 -8.57 21.78
CA PHE A 20 12.05 -7.45 22.32
C PHE A 20 13.47 -7.35 21.74
N GLY A 21 14.05 -8.46 21.26
CA GLY A 21 15.40 -8.46 20.65
C GLY A 21 15.41 -8.17 19.16
N ASP A 22 14.30 -8.44 18.47
CA ASP A 22 14.19 -8.36 17.00
C ASP A 22 13.92 -6.92 16.52
N GLN A 23 13.04 -6.18 17.20
CA GLN A 23 12.69 -4.81 16.83
C GLN A 23 13.87 -3.83 16.93
N THR A 24 14.85 -4.10 17.80
CA THR A 24 16.07 -3.28 17.88
C THR A 24 16.98 -3.45 16.68
N LEU A 25 16.95 -4.61 16.01
CA LEU A 25 17.75 -4.88 14.81
C LEU A 25 17.21 -4.11 13.61
N ASP A 26 15.89 -3.94 13.55
CA ASP A 26 15.21 -3.20 12.49
C ASP A 26 15.30 -1.68 12.66
N LYS A 27 15.83 -1.18 13.79
CA LYS A 27 15.88 0.26 14.07
C LYS A 27 16.82 0.98 13.10
N ILE A 28 16.28 1.92 12.35
CA ILE A 28 17.07 2.81 11.50
C ILE A 28 17.61 3.96 12.36
N THR A 29 18.93 4.04 12.48
CA THR A 29 19.61 5.12 13.21
C THR A 29 19.63 6.43 12.43
N GLU A 30 20.00 6.37 11.15
CA GLU A 30 20.02 7.50 10.22
C GLU A 30 19.96 6.98 8.78
N LEU A 31 19.22 7.65 7.91
CA LEU A 31 19.21 7.41 6.47
C LEU A 31 20.25 8.30 5.78
N PRO A 32 20.87 7.81 4.69
CA PRO A 32 21.72 8.66 3.84
C PRO A 32 20.97 9.94 3.40
N GLY A 33 21.58 11.10 3.64
CA GLY A 33 21.01 12.40 3.25
C GLY A 33 19.85 12.90 4.12
N GLN A 34 19.53 12.22 5.22
CA GLN A 34 18.48 12.65 6.17
C GLN A 34 18.86 13.93 6.93
N PRO A 35 17.91 14.85 7.19
CA PRO A 35 18.12 15.92 8.15
C PRO A 35 18.43 15.37 9.55
N LYS A 36 19.38 15.97 10.26
CA LYS A 36 19.71 15.57 11.64
C LYS A 36 18.54 15.86 12.60
N ASN A 37 18.45 15.06 13.67
CA ASN A 37 17.53 15.27 14.79
C ASN A 37 16.04 15.34 14.40
N VAL A 38 15.58 14.40 13.56
CA VAL A 38 14.19 14.39 13.08
C VAL A 38 13.14 14.21 14.19
N GLY A 39 13.55 13.74 15.37
CA GLY A 39 12.70 13.72 16.57
C GLY A 39 11.67 12.58 16.64
N PHE A 40 11.78 11.58 15.77
CA PHE A 40 10.99 10.34 15.77
C PHE A 40 11.89 9.13 15.49
N ASN A 41 11.46 7.94 15.92
CA ASN A 41 12.12 6.70 15.55
C ASN A 41 11.53 6.16 14.24
N GLN A 42 12.30 5.29 13.60
CA GLN A 42 11.92 4.59 12.40
C GLN A 42 12.54 3.19 12.39
N TYR A 43 11.82 2.24 11.82
CA TYR A 43 12.18 0.83 11.81
C TYR A 43 11.86 0.24 10.45
N SER A 44 12.75 -0.56 9.88
CA SER A 44 12.47 -1.29 8.65
C SER A 44 13.03 -2.69 8.72
N GLY A 45 12.28 -3.64 8.19
CA GLY A 45 12.67 -5.03 8.17
C GLY A 45 11.70 -5.86 7.35
N TYR A 46 11.71 -7.16 7.60
CA TYR A 46 10.90 -8.13 6.88
C TYR A 46 9.99 -8.92 7.81
N VAL A 47 8.74 -9.12 7.39
CA VAL A 47 7.81 -10.04 8.03
C VAL A 47 7.59 -11.25 7.13
N THR A 48 8.03 -12.42 7.57
CA THR A 48 7.78 -13.67 6.86
C THR A 48 6.30 -14.04 6.97
N VAL A 49 5.60 -14.05 5.83
CA VAL A 49 4.16 -14.33 5.75
C VAL A 49 3.86 -15.76 5.27
N ASN A 50 4.83 -16.42 4.64
CA ASN A 50 4.75 -17.84 4.32
C ASN A 50 6.15 -18.46 4.28
N GLN A 51 6.49 -19.24 5.31
CA GLN A 51 7.79 -19.88 5.42
C GLN A 51 8.05 -20.90 4.31
N GLN A 52 7.03 -21.68 3.92
CA GLN A 52 7.17 -22.74 2.91
C GLN A 52 7.44 -22.18 1.53
N ALA A 53 6.77 -21.08 1.18
CA ALA A 53 6.99 -20.36 -0.06
C ALA A 53 8.23 -19.45 -0.03
N GLY A 54 8.87 -19.30 1.15
CA GLY A 54 9.94 -18.33 1.37
C GLY A 54 9.48 -16.89 1.10
N ARG A 55 8.26 -16.55 1.52
CA ARG A 55 7.61 -15.27 1.23
C ARG A 55 7.73 -14.32 2.42
N ALA A 56 8.30 -13.16 2.19
CA ALA A 56 8.44 -12.10 3.19
C ALA A 56 8.07 -10.72 2.61
N LEU A 57 7.42 -9.91 3.44
CA LEU A 57 7.02 -8.54 3.09
C LEU A 57 7.93 -7.54 3.80
N PHE A 58 8.44 -6.58 3.05
CA PHE A 58 9.22 -5.47 3.58
C PHE A 58 8.30 -4.41 4.17
N TYR A 59 8.68 -3.86 5.32
CA TYR A 59 7.95 -2.78 5.97
C TYR A 59 8.88 -1.64 6.37
N TRP A 60 8.31 -0.44 6.49
CA TRP A 60 8.93 0.71 7.12
C TRP A 60 7.93 1.37 8.05
N LEU A 61 8.16 1.21 9.36
CA LEU A 61 7.42 1.88 10.42
C LEU A 61 8.08 3.21 10.75
N ILE A 62 7.29 4.27 10.74
CA ILE A 62 7.70 5.61 11.13
C ILE A 62 6.83 6.05 12.29
N GLU A 63 7.44 6.20 13.45
CA GLU A 63 6.71 6.62 14.64
C GLU A 63 6.33 8.09 14.58
N SER A 64 5.34 8.44 15.41
CA SER A 64 5.09 9.83 15.74
C SER A 64 6.32 10.46 16.41
N PRO A 65 6.49 11.79 16.36
CA PRO A 65 7.52 12.46 17.15
C PRO A 65 7.47 12.07 18.62
N VAL A 66 8.65 11.87 19.23
CA VAL A 66 8.80 11.52 20.65
C VAL A 66 8.11 12.56 21.54
N SER A 67 8.19 13.84 21.16
CA SER A 67 7.50 14.95 21.85
C SER A 67 5.97 14.81 21.86
N ARG A 68 5.39 13.96 21.01
CA ARG A 68 3.96 13.70 20.89
C ARG A 68 3.52 12.35 21.47
N LYS A 69 4.40 11.63 22.18
CA LYS A 69 4.13 10.35 22.87
C LYS A 69 3.64 9.26 21.91
N PRO A 70 4.54 8.66 21.09
CA PRO A 70 4.19 7.69 20.04
C PRO A 70 3.36 6.52 20.54
N GLU A 71 3.61 6.05 21.77
CA GLU A 71 2.88 4.97 22.44
C GLU A 71 1.39 5.27 22.66
N SER A 72 1.01 6.56 22.71
CA SER A 72 -0.38 7.01 22.83
C SER A 72 -1.06 7.25 21.48
N ARG A 73 -0.31 7.15 20.37
CA ARG A 73 -0.80 7.47 19.02
C ARG A 73 -1.35 6.22 18.33
N PRO A 74 -2.31 6.40 17.41
CA PRO A 74 -2.82 5.29 16.62
C PRO A 74 -1.73 4.72 15.70
N LEU A 75 -1.81 3.42 15.43
CA LEU A 75 -1.11 2.80 14.31
C LEU A 75 -1.97 2.91 13.05
N VAL A 76 -1.41 3.49 11.99
CA VAL A 76 -2.02 3.62 10.67
C VAL A 76 -1.24 2.76 9.69
N LEU A 77 -1.89 1.76 9.12
CA LEU A 77 -1.35 0.99 8.00
C LEU A 77 -1.65 1.74 6.69
N TRP A 78 -0.61 1.99 5.91
CA TRP A 78 -0.70 2.59 4.58
C TRP A 78 -0.25 1.59 3.50
N LEU A 79 -1.11 1.40 2.51
CA LEU A 79 -0.81 0.63 1.30
C LEU A 79 -1.14 1.47 0.07
N ASN A 80 -0.17 1.56 -0.84
CA ASN A 80 -0.47 2.05 -2.19
C ASN A 80 -1.17 0.96 -3.00
N GLY A 81 -2.14 1.38 -3.82
CA GLY A 81 -2.79 0.53 -4.83
C GLY A 81 -1.86 0.24 -6.01
N GLY A 82 -2.40 -0.23 -7.14
CA GLY A 82 -1.53 -0.53 -8.28
C GLY A 82 -2.23 -1.29 -9.40
N PRO A 83 -1.62 -2.36 -9.92
CA PRO A 83 -1.00 -3.41 -9.13
C PRO A 83 0.51 -3.27 -9.02
N GLY A 84 1.02 -3.59 -7.84
CA GLY A 84 2.45 -3.73 -7.64
C GLY A 84 3.22 -2.42 -7.47
N CYS A 85 2.54 -1.31 -7.19
CA CYS A 85 3.21 -0.08 -6.78
C CYS A 85 3.70 -0.19 -5.33
N SER A 86 4.87 0.38 -5.05
CA SER A 86 5.47 0.35 -3.72
C SER A 86 4.87 1.42 -2.80
N SER A 87 4.43 1.00 -1.61
CA SER A 87 4.00 1.92 -0.55
C SER A 87 5.14 2.80 -0.02
N ILE A 88 6.39 2.39 -0.25
CA ILE A 88 7.57 3.15 0.13
C ILE A 88 7.88 4.20 -0.94
N ALA A 89 7.88 3.80 -2.21
CA ALA A 89 8.14 4.70 -3.33
C ALA A 89 7.12 5.83 -3.41
N TYR A 90 5.82 5.51 -3.29
CA TYR A 90 4.76 6.52 -3.40
C TYR A 90 4.37 7.07 -2.02
N GLY A 91 3.76 6.24 -1.17
CA GLY A 91 3.25 6.63 0.14
C GLY A 91 4.28 7.34 1.01
N ALA A 92 5.42 6.70 1.25
CA ALA A 92 6.44 7.25 2.13
C ALA A 92 7.22 8.40 1.48
N ALA A 93 7.68 8.25 0.24
CA ALA A 93 8.60 9.23 -0.36
C ALA A 93 7.89 10.41 -1.08
N GLU A 94 6.68 10.21 -1.61
CA GLU A 94 6.00 11.18 -2.49
C GLU A 94 4.65 11.69 -1.97
N GLU A 95 4.01 10.99 -1.01
CA GLU A 95 2.67 11.35 -0.52
C GLU A 95 2.61 11.78 0.95
N ILE A 96 2.63 10.85 1.91
CA ILE A 96 2.29 11.13 3.31
C ILE A 96 3.43 10.93 4.32
N GLY A 97 4.56 10.36 3.88
CA GLY A 97 5.71 10.12 4.74
C GLY A 97 6.45 11.39 5.17
N PRO A 98 7.39 11.26 6.13
CA PRO A 98 8.11 12.38 6.74
C PRO A 98 9.18 13.01 5.84
N PHE A 99 9.61 12.31 4.79
CA PHE A 99 10.71 12.74 3.95
C PHE A 99 10.28 12.94 2.51
N ARG A 100 10.93 13.89 1.86
CA ARG A 100 10.91 14.10 0.42
C ARG A 100 12.32 14.05 -0.12
N ILE A 101 12.47 13.48 -1.30
CA ILE A 101 13.75 13.39 -2.00
C ILE A 101 13.97 14.72 -2.74
N ARG A 102 15.16 15.32 -2.57
CA ARG A 102 15.55 16.52 -3.32
C ARG A 102 15.85 16.19 -4.79
N PRO A 103 15.85 17.19 -5.69
CA PRO A 103 16.19 16.96 -7.10
C PRO A 103 17.58 16.35 -7.35
N ASP A 104 18.49 16.41 -6.38
CA ASP A 104 19.80 15.76 -6.46
C ASP A 104 19.74 14.22 -6.34
N GLY A 105 18.58 13.66 -5.97
CA GLY A 105 18.36 12.23 -5.76
C GLY A 105 19.14 11.64 -4.58
N LYS A 106 19.74 12.49 -3.72
CA LYS A 106 20.69 12.08 -2.68
C LYS A 106 20.34 12.60 -1.30
N THR A 107 19.71 13.77 -1.21
CA THR A 107 19.39 14.40 0.07
C THR A 107 17.88 14.45 0.30
N LEU A 108 17.51 14.41 1.58
CA LEU A 108 16.13 14.42 2.02
C LEU A 108 15.78 15.76 2.68
N TYR A 109 14.50 16.13 2.63
CA TYR A 109 13.95 17.22 3.44
C TYR A 109 12.65 16.79 4.12
N LEU A 110 12.34 17.42 5.26
CA LEU A 110 11.15 17.10 6.03
C LEU A 110 9.88 17.59 5.32
N ASN A 111 8.89 16.70 5.26
CA ASN A 111 7.53 17.02 4.87
C ASN A 111 6.78 17.61 6.08
N ARG A 112 6.45 18.90 6.03
CA ARG A 112 5.72 19.57 7.12
C ARG A 112 4.30 19.03 7.35
N TYR A 113 3.75 18.31 6.38
CA TYR A 113 2.40 17.73 6.43
C TYR A 113 2.40 16.22 6.56
N ALA A 114 3.53 15.64 6.95
CA ALA A 114 3.65 14.20 7.13
C ALA A 114 2.61 13.67 8.13
N TRP A 115 2.02 12.53 7.81
CA TRP A 115 0.98 11.93 8.65
C TRP A 115 1.53 11.40 9.96
N ASN A 116 2.83 11.08 10.03
CA ASN A 116 3.46 10.67 11.27
C ASN A 116 3.46 11.80 12.33
N ASN A 117 3.16 13.05 11.97
CA ASN A 117 2.93 14.10 12.97
C ASN A 117 1.78 13.79 13.95
N LEU A 118 0.86 12.89 13.59
CA LEU A 118 -0.32 12.55 14.40
C LEU A 118 -0.52 11.04 14.64
N ALA A 119 0.27 10.18 14.00
CA ALA A 119 0.13 8.72 14.06
C ALA A 119 1.48 8.01 13.96
N ASN A 120 1.54 6.74 14.35
CA ASN A 120 2.59 5.84 13.90
C ASN A 120 2.16 5.28 12.55
N VAL A 121 2.95 5.49 11.50
CA VAL A 121 2.58 5.10 10.14
C VAL A 121 3.42 3.92 9.71
N LEU A 122 2.76 2.81 9.36
CA LEU A 122 3.36 1.60 8.84
C LEU A 122 3.15 1.55 7.34
N PHE A 123 4.22 1.74 6.57
CA PHE A 123 4.24 1.49 5.14
C PHE A 123 4.62 0.03 4.93
N LEU A 124 3.81 -0.70 4.15
CA LEU A 124 4.04 -2.11 3.86
C LEU A 124 4.10 -2.31 2.35
N GLU A 125 5.12 -2.99 1.86
CA GLU A 125 5.19 -3.36 0.45
C GLU A 125 4.46 -4.68 0.24
N SER A 126 3.50 -4.67 -0.68
CA SER A 126 2.61 -5.81 -0.88
C SER A 126 2.02 -5.81 -2.29
N PRO A 127 1.88 -6.98 -2.95
CA PRO A 127 2.29 -8.33 -2.52
C PRO A 127 3.82 -8.54 -2.51
N ALA A 128 4.24 -9.77 -2.16
CA ALA A 128 5.61 -10.22 -2.41
C ALA A 128 5.98 -10.06 -3.91
N GLY A 129 7.17 -9.53 -4.18
CA GLY A 129 7.61 -9.10 -5.52
C GLY A 129 7.52 -7.58 -5.74
N VAL A 130 6.86 -6.85 -4.84
CA VAL A 130 6.78 -5.38 -4.88
C VAL A 130 7.90 -4.75 -4.08
N GLY A 131 8.66 -3.85 -4.72
CA GLY A 131 9.77 -3.13 -4.10
C GLY A 131 10.82 -4.09 -3.56
N PHE A 132 11.05 -4.06 -2.25
CA PHE A 132 11.95 -4.95 -1.53
C PHE A 132 11.29 -6.25 -1.05
N SER A 133 9.96 -6.36 -1.06
CA SER A 133 9.27 -7.60 -0.68
C SER A 133 9.56 -8.72 -1.66
N TYR A 134 9.74 -9.96 -1.16
CA TYR A 134 10.19 -11.08 -1.99
C TYR A 134 9.50 -12.41 -1.69
N THR A 135 9.68 -13.35 -2.61
CA THR A 135 9.26 -14.74 -2.50
C THR A 135 10.29 -15.63 -3.16
N ASN A 136 10.57 -16.79 -2.56
CA ASN A 136 11.40 -17.83 -3.17
C ASN A 136 10.60 -18.72 -4.14
N THR A 137 9.30 -18.49 -4.28
CA THR A 137 8.40 -19.29 -5.12
C THR A 137 7.98 -18.51 -6.36
N THR A 138 8.50 -18.87 -7.53
CA THR A 138 8.26 -18.13 -8.78
C THR A 138 6.78 -18.01 -9.15
N SER A 139 5.95 -19.01 -8.84
CA SER A 139 4.51 -18.97 -9.15
C SER A 139 3.74 -17.88 -8.41
N ASP A 140 4.29 -17.37 -7.31
CA ASP A 140 3.72 -16.23 -6.61
C ASP A 140 3.75 -14.98 -7.47
N LEU A 141 4.82 -14.77 -8.24
CA LEU A 141 5.03 -13.60 -9.11
C LEU A 141 4.12 -13.59 -10.35
N TYR A 142 3.55 -14.74 -10.72
CA TYR A 142 2.53 -14.81 -11.79
C TYR A 142 1.12 -14.59 -11.26
N THR A 143 0.94 -14.58 -9.94
CA THR A 143 -0.35 -14.35 -9.27
C THR A 143 -0.39 -13.04 -8.49
N THR A 144 0.65 -12.20 -8.61
CA THR A 144 0.69 -10.83 -8.08
C THR A 144 -0.14 -9.90 -8.95
N GLY A 145 -1.14 -9.25 -8.37
CA GLY A 145 -2.06 -8.33 -9.04
C GLY A 145 -3.02 -7.66 -8.05
N ASP A 146 -3.81 -6.68 -8.49
CA ASP A 146 -4.52 -5.72 -7.62
C ASP A 146 -5.50 -6.35 -6.68
N LYS A 147 -6.13 -7.43 -7.16
CA LYS A 147 -7.03 -8.23 -6.35
C LYS A 147 -6.32 -8.65 -5.06
N ARG A 148 -5.04 -9.01 -5.08
CA ARG A 148 -4.31 -9.32 -3.85
C ARG A 148 -4.07 -8.08 -2.98
N THR A 149 -3.57 -6.97 -3.53
CA THR A 149 -3.27 -5.75 -2.74
C THR A 149 -4.52 -5.11 -2.13
N GLY A 150 -5.59 -4.95 -2.90
CA GLY A 150 -6.87 -4.39 -2.46
C GLY A 150 -7.61 -5.27 -1.45
N HIS A 151 -7.40 -6.60 -1.47
CA HIS A 151 -7.94 -7.50 -0.45
C HIS A 151 -7.11 -7.55 0.84
N TYR A 152 -5.80 -7.31 0.79
CA TYR A 152 -4.96 -7.46 1.98
C TYR A 152 -5.25 -6.44 3.07
N VAL A 153 -5.56 -5.18 2.73
CA VAL A 153 -5.83 -4.17 3.77
C VAL A 153 -7.07 -4.54 4.56
N PRO A 154 -8.25 -4.79 3.94
CA PRO A 154 -9.45 -5.15 4.70
C PRO A 154 -9.27 -6.47 5.45
N GLN A 155 -8.62 -7.47 4.84
CA GLN A 155 -8.40 -8.79 5.47
C GLN A 155 -7.46 -8.72 6.67
N LEU A 156 -6.32 -8.03 6.54
CA LEU A 156 -5.38 -7.85 7.64
C LEU A 156 -6.02 -7.02 8.76
N SER A 157 -6.74 -5.97 8.40
CA SER A 157 -7.44 -5.13 9.36
C SER A 157 -8.52 -5.90 10.12
N GLN A 158 -9.28 -6.76 9.42
CA GLN A 158 -10.25 -7.66 10.05
C GLN A 158 -9.57 -8.62 11.02
N LEU A 159 -8.45 -9.23 10.63
CA LEU A 159 -7.69 -10.14 11.49
C LEU A 159 -7.17 -9.45 12.75
N VAL A 160 -6.59 -8.25 12.63
CA VAL A 160 -6.10 -7.46 13.77
C VAL A 160 -7.27 -7.07 14.68
N TYR A 161 -8.38 -6.61 14.11
CA TYR A 161 -9.57 -6.25 14.87
C TYR A 161 -10.15 -7.41 15.66
N GLU A 162 -10.37 -8.57 15.02
CA GLU A 162 -10.93 -9.75 15.68
C GLU A 162 -10.04 -10.26 16.82
N ARG A 163 -8.71 -10.14 16.69
CA ARG A 163 -7.77 -10.51 17.74
C ARG A 163 -7.72 -9.52 18.90
N ASN A 164 -7.93 -8.24 18.64
CA ASN A 164 -7.97 -7.22 19.67
C ASN A 164 -9.29 -7.23 20.46
N LYS A 165 -10.33 -7.89 19.95
CA LYS A 165 -11.66 -7.94 20.56
C LYS A 165 -11.60 -8.56 21.96
N GLY A 166 -11.97 -7.77 22.97
CA GLY A 166 -11.98 -8.19 24.37
C GLY A 166 -10.61 -8.17 25.07
N VAL A 167 -9.54 -7.75 24.38
CA VAL A 167 -8.20 -7.60 25.00
C VAL A 167 -8.10 -6.22 25.65
N GLN A 168 -7.85 -6.18 26.95
CA GLN A 168 -7.57 -4.93 27.66
C GLN A 168 -6.13 -4.49 27.36
N ASN A 169 -5.96 -3.28 26.79
CA ASN A 169 -4.67 -2.73 26.33
C ASN A 169 -3.96 -3.62 25.28
N PRO A 170 -4.54 -3.78 24.07
CA PRO A 170 -3.91 -4.58 23.03
C PRO A 170 -2.55 -3.99 22.64
N VAL A 171 -1.58 -4.87 22.40
CA VAL A 171 -0.23 -4.49 21.93
C VAL A 171 -0.30 -3.67 20.65
N ILE A 172 -1.25 -3.99 19.77
CA ILE A 172 -1.54 -3.23 18.56
C ILE A 172 -2.75 -2.34 18.84
N ASN A 173 -2.53 -1.04 19.08
CA ASN A 173 -3.58 -0.04 19.18
C ASN A 173 -4.16 0.31 17.80
N PHE A 174 -4.72 -0.69 17.13
CA PHE A 174 -5.28 -0.57 15.79
C PHE A 174 -6.56 0.27 15.82
N LYS A 175 -6.57 1.38 15.08
CA LYS A 175 -7.75 2.26 14.96
C LYS A 175 -8.44 2.16 13.60
N GLY A 176 -7.74 1.65 12.60
CA GLY A 176 -8.25 1.54 11.25
C GLY A 176 -7.11 1.53 10.23
N PHE A 177 -7.50 1.53 8.97
CA PHE A 177 -6.61 1.54 7.83
C PHE A 177 -7.08 2.61 6.84
N LEU A 178 -6.16 3.08 6.00
CA LEU A 178 -6.47 4.04 4.95
C LEU A 178 -5.91 3.49 3.64
N VAL A 179 -6.70 3.65 2.58
CA VAL A 179 -6.34 3.20 1.24
C VAL A 179 -6.51 4.39 0.31
N GLY A 180 -5.42 4.83 -0.33
CA GLY A 180 -5.43 5.92 -1.30
C GLY A 180 -5.57 5.36 -2.72
N ASN A 181 -6.59 5.82 -3.45
CA ASN A 181 -6.79 5.58 -4.89
C ASN A 181 -6.65 4.10 -5.32
N ALA A 182 -7.13 3.17 -4.50
CA ALA A 182 -7.06 1.75 -4.84
C ALA A 182 -8.21 1.31 -5.75
N ILE A 183 -7.92 0.27 -6.53
CA ILE A 183 -8.93 -0.57 -7.17
C ILE A 183 -9.56 -1.43 -6.08
N ILE A 184 -10.89 -1.33 -5.92
CA ILE A 184 -11.68 -2.01 -4.88
C ILE A 184 -12.57 -3.08 -5.53
N ASP A 185 -13.23 -2.73 -6.63
CA ASP A 185 -14.19 -3.58 -7.32
C ASP A 185 -14.22 -3.23 -8.81
N ASP A 186 -13.82 -4.19 -9.66
CA ASP A 186 -13.68 -4.01 -11.11
C ASP A 186 -14.93 -3.36 -11.75
N TYR A 187 -16.13 -3.76 -11.33
CA TYR A 187 -17.40 -3.26 -11.88
C TYR A 187 -17.62 -1.77 -11.53
N HIS A 188 -17.58 -1.42 -10.24
CA HIS A 188 -17.81 -0.04 -9.81
C HIS A 188 -16.66 0.89 -10.21
N ASP A 189 -15.42 0.40 -10.18
CA ASP A 189 -14.25 1.18 -10.59
C ASP A 189 -14.32 1.52 -12.09
N PHE A 190 -14.74 0.59 -12.95
CA PHE A 190 -14.94 0.88 -14.38
C PHE A 190 -16.05 1.90 -14.61
N ILE A 191 -17.22 1.69 -14.01
CA ILE A 191 -18.35 2.61 -14.16
C ILE A 191 -17.97 4.02 -13.73
N GLY A 192 -17.38 4.14 -12.53
CA GLY A 192 -16.94 5.43 -11.99
C GLY A 192 -15.87 6.08 -12.85
N THR A 193 -14.90 5.30 -13.34
CA THR A 193 -13.83 5.80 -14.21
C THR A 193 -14.37 6.35 -15.52
N PHE A 194 -15.25 5.62 -16.21
CA PHE A 194 -15.78 6.05 -17.50
C PHE A 194 -16.72 7.25 -17.37
N GLU A 195 -17.52 7.30 -16.30
CA GLU A 195 -18.37 8.45 -15.99
C GLU A 195 -17.53 9.68 -15.64
N TYR A 196 -16.45 9.52 -14.86
CA TYR A 196 -15.48 10.59 -14.58
C TYR A 196 -14.86 11.14 -15.86
N TRP A 197 -14.35 10.27 -16.75
CA TRP A 197 -13.78 10.71 -18.03
C TRP A 197 -14.79 11.46 -18.90
N TRP A 198 -16.03 10.97 -18.97
CA TRP A 198 -17.07 11.59 -19.78
C TRP A 198 -17.50 12.95 -19.24
N THR A 199 -17.75 13.05 -17.93
CA THR A 199 -18.17 14.29 -17.27
C THR A 199 -17.07 15.37 -17.24
N HIS A 200 -15.80 14.97 -17.36
CA HIS A 200 -14.66 15.88 -17.47
C HIS A 200 -14.26 16.16 -18.92
N VAL A 201 -15.11 15.79 -19.90
CA VAL A 201 -14.91 16.07 -21.33
C VAL A 201 -13.60 15.48 -21.88
N LEU A 202 -13.16 14.38 -21.29
CA LEU A 202 -11.97 13.65 -21.72
C LEU A 202 -12.27 12.64 -22.83
N ILE A 203 -13.53 12.22 -22.94
CA ILE A 203 -14.00 11.25 -23.94
C ILE A 203 -15.35 11.67 -24.53
N SER A 204 -15.63 11.20 -25.75
CA SER A 204 -16.86 11.42 -26.49
C SER A 204 -18.03 10.57 -25.96
N ASN A 205 -19.27 10.96 -26.30
CA ASN A 205 -20.47 10.17 -26.01
C ASN A 205 -20.38 8.74 -26.60
N SER A 206 -19.78 8.59 -27.78
CA SER A 206 -19.58 7.29 -28.43
C SER A 206 -18.60 6.43 -27.66
N SER A 207 -17.46 6.99 -27.24
CA SER A 207 -16.44 6.28 -26.48
C SER A 207 -16.95 5.87 -25.10
N TYR A 208 -17.69 6.76 -24.41
CA TYR A 208 -18.35 6.42 -23.16
C TYR A 208 -19.28 5.21 -23.31
N ARG A 209 -20.19 5.22 -24.30
CA ARG A 209 -21.10 4.09 -24.55
C ARG A 209 -20.35 2.81 -24.91
N SER A 210 -19.30 2.91 -25.72
CA SER A 210 -18.49 1.75 -26.12
C SER A 210 -17.80 1.10 -24.93
N LEU A 211 -17.23 1.91 -24.03
CA LEU A 211 -16.61 1.43 -22.79
C LEU A 211 -17.63 0.72 -21.89
N ARG A 212 -18.81 1.33 -21.68
CA ARG A 212 -19.87 0.74 -20.85
C ARG A 212 -20.36 -0.63 -21.36
N VAL A 213 -20.35 -0.85 -22.67
CA VAL A 213 -20.72 -2.14 -23.24
C VAL A 213 -19.56 -3.14 -23.19
N ALA A 214 -18.34 -2.70 -23.50
CA ALA A 214 -17.20 -3.60 -23.67
C ALA A 214 -16.55 -4.03 -22.34
N CYS A 215 -16.65 -3.21 -21.29
CA CYS A 215 -15.86 -3.34 -20.07
C CYS A 215 -16.66 -3.57 -18.77
N ASP A 216 -17.96 -3.22 -18.71
CA ASP A 216 -18.71 -3.18 -17.42
C ASP A 216 -18.63 -4.52 -16.65
N LEU A 217 -18.67 -5.67 -17.32
CA LEU A 217 -18.57 -7.01 -16.68
C LEU A 217 -17.17 -7.66 -16.81
N GLY A 218 -16.18 -6.88 -17.23
CA GLY A 218 -14.80 -7.32 -17.46
C GLY A 218 -13.94 -7.22 -16.20
N SER A 219 -12.65 -7.54 -16.33
CA SER A 219 -11.67 -7.30 -15.28
C SER A 219 -10.68 -6.20 -15.70
N SER A 220 -10.32 -5.31 -14.76
CA SER A 220 -9.26 -4.32 -14.94
C SER A 220 -7.90 -4.97 -15.19
N THR A 221 -7.62 -6.08 -14.49
CA THR A 221 -6.36 -6.84 -14.61
C THR A 221 -6.26 -7.70 -15.87
N HIS A 222 -7.41 -8.16 -16.39
CA HIS A 222 -7.48 -9.06 -17.55
C HIS A 222 -8.63 -8.64 -18.48
N PRO A 223 -8.53 -7.46 -19.13
CA PRO A 223 -9.60 -6.93 -19.96
C PRO A 223 -9.78 -7.79 -21.22
N SER A 224 -11.04 -7.91 -21.67
CA SER A 224 -11.35 -8.55 -22.95
C SER A 224 -10.73 -7.76 -24.10
N LEU A 225 -10.52 -8.40 -25.26
CA LEU A 225 -10.01 -7.69 -26.45
C LEU A 225 -10.90 -6.51 -26.86
N GLN A 226 -12.23 -6.67 -26.71
CA GLN A 226 -13.18 -5.59 -26.95
C GLN A 226 -12.98 -4.43 -25.98
N CYS A 227 -12.81 -4.72 -24.69
CA CYS A 227 -12.54 -3.69 -23.68
C CYS A 227 -11.21 -2.99 -23.93
N MET A 228 -10.13 -3.73 -24.25
CA MET A 228 -8.83 -3.14 -24.58
C MET A 228 -8.92 -2.18 -25.77
N ASN A 229 -9.67 -2.54 -26.82
CA ASN A 229 -9.86 -1.67 -27.97
C ASN A 229 -10.63 -0.38 -27.61
N ALA A 230 -11.68 -0.50 -26.79
CA ALA A 230 -12.44 0.65 -26.32
C ALA A 230 -11.60 1.58 -25.42
N LEU A 231 -10.83 1.00 -24.49
CA LEU A 231 -9.89 1.73 -23.63
C LEU A 231 -8.82 2.47 -24.46
N ARG A 232 -8.28 1.83 -25.50
CA ARG A 232 -7.31 2.45 -26.40
C ARG A 232 -7.90 3.63 -27.17
N ALA A 233 -9.13 3.50 -27.67
CA ALA A 233 -9.83 4.60 -28.35
C ALA A 233 -10.03 5.79 -27.40
N ALA A 234 -10.46 5.52 -26.16
CA ALA A 234 -10.62 6.54 -25.12
C ALA A 234 -9.30 7.26 -24.78
N GLN A 235 -8.19 6.51 -24.68
CA GLN A 235 -6.87 7.08 -24.40
C GLN A 235 -6.38 7.98 -25.55
N ILE A 236 -6.71 7.65 -26.80
CA ILE A 236 -6.39 8.50 -27.95
C ILE A 236 -7.14 9.84 -27.88
N GLU A 237 -8.43 9.82 -27.50
CA GLU A 237 -9.24 11.04 -27.33
C GLU A 237 -8.70 11.94 -26.21
N GLN A 238 -8.23 11.35 -25.10
CA GLN A 238 -7.64 12.09 -23.98
C GLN A 238 -6.40 12.90 -24.37
N GLY A 239 -5.66 12.45 -25.37
CA GLY A 239 -4.45 13.12 -25.85
C GLY A 239 -3.30 13.09 -24.84
N ASN A 240 -2.41 14.08 -24.94
CA ASN A 240 -1.19 14.15 -24.12
C ASN A 240 -1.43 14.87 -22.78
N ILE A 241 -2.20 14.24 -21.91
CA ILE A 241 -2.46 14.72 -20.54
C ILE A 241 -1.82 13.81 -19.49
N ASN A 242 -1.67 14.31 -18.27
CA ASN A 242 -1.34 13.46 -17.12
C ASN A 242 -2.64 12.83 -16.56
N PRO A 243 -2.89 11.52 -16.72
CA PRO A 243 -4.13 10.90 -16.26
C PRO A 243 -4.26 10.87 -14.72
N TYR A 244 -3.15 11.03 -13.99
CA TYR A 244 -3.15 11.08 -12.52
C TYR A 244 -3.40 12.49 -11.97
N SER A 245 -3.30 13.53 -12.81
CA SER A 245 -3.57 14.93 -12.45
C SER A 245 -3.86 15.75 -13.70
N ILE A 246 -5.11 15.70 -14.18
CA ILE A 246 -5.53 16.14 -15.52
C ILE A 246 -5.36 17.65 -15.79
N PHE A 247 -5.15 18.46 -14.76
CA PHE A 247 -4.93 19.90 -14.86
C PHE A 247 -3.46 20.32 -14.66
N HIS A 248 -2.56 19.37 -14.36
CA HIS A 248 -1.13 19.65 -14.23
C HIS A 248 -0.39 19.32 -15.53
N SER A 249 0.69 20.05 -15.78
CA SER A 249 1.59 19.78 -16.91
C SER A 249 2.13 18.36 -16.85
N THR A 250 2.24 17.72 -18.02
CA THR A 250 2.99 16.47 -18.17
C THR A 250 4.48 16.73 -17.89
N LEU A 251 5.15 15.74 -17.27
CA LEU A 251 6.60 15.79 -17.11
C LEU A 251 7.25 15.84 -18.50
N GLN A 252 7.88 16.96 -18.84
CA GLN A 252 8.74 17.05 -20.01
C GLN A 252 10.03 16.27 -19.70
N ARG A 253 10.23 15.14 -20.37
CA ARG A 253 11.53 14.45 -20.41
C ARG A 253 12.43 15.09 -21.44
#